data_AF-A0A9P7RVL7-F1
#
_entry.id   AF-A0A9P7RVL7-F1
#
_cell.length_a   1.000
_cell.length_b   1.000
_cell.length_c   1.000
_cell.angle_alpha   90.00
_cell.angle_beta   90.00
_cell.angle_gamma   90.00
#
_symmetry.space_group_name_H-M   'P 1'
#
loop_
_entity.id
_entity.type
_entity.pdbx_description
1 polymer ?
#
loop_
_entity_poly.entity_id
_entity_poly.type
_entity_poly.pdbx_seq_one_letter_code
_entity_poly.pdbx_strand_id
1 'polypeptide(L)'
;MPSVSPRATRATRKAAASSSESHDSKRLRPATPQDLREGESSGDESLPEDLDDGWGYTFQAGESVWVRTAGGNWLRGKVCGDITRKGRTRTTEGLFYPVKFDNKLRKYFAPLNGEIKPDTPHTRRLLKEAGYVDI
;
A
#
# COMPACT_ATOMS: atom_id res chain seq x y z
N MET A 1 55.40 -15.76 -3.52
CA MET A 1 54.64 -15.98 -4.76
C MET A 1 53.73 -17.18 -4.58
N PRO A 2 52.43 -17.01 -4.79
CA PRO A 2 51.73 -17.93 -5.66
C PRO A 2 50.93 -17.21 -6.75
N SER A 3 51.12 -17.74 -7.95
CA SER A 3 50.43 -17.43 -9.20
C SER A 3 49.04 -18.08 -9.20
N VAL A 4 48.03 -17.35 -9.66
CA VAL A 4 46.80 -17.91 -10.26
C VAL A 4 46.21 -16.87 -11.20
N SER A 5 46.35 -17.14 -12.50
CA SER A 5 45.53 -16.58 -13.59
C SER A 5 44.72 -17.73 -14.21
N PRO A 6 43.86 -17.47 -15.22
CA PRO A 6 42.55 -16.81 -15.14
C PRO A 6 41.45 -17.76 -15.68
N ARG A 7 40.17 -17.39 -15.62
CA ARG A 7 39.18 -18.02 -16.54
C ARG A 7 38.02 -17.11 -16.88
N ALA A 8 38.00 -16.71 -18.15
CA ALA A 8 36.91 -16.05 -18.83
C ALA A 8 35.71 -17.00 -19.02
N THR A 9 34.50 -16.44 -19.05
CA THR A 9 33.38 -17.00 -19.79
C THR A 9 32.70 -15.90 -20.62
N ARG A 10 32.51 -16.22 -21.90
CA ARG A 10 31.86 -15.45 -22.96
C ARG A 10 30.70 -16.30 -23.47
N ALA A 11 29.50 -15.72 -23.66
CA ALA A 11 28.44 -16.15 -24.59
C ALA A 11 27.27 -15.16 -24.49
N THR A 12 27.00 -14.30 -25.48
CA THR A 12 26.01 -14.41 -26.61
C THR A 12 24.55 -14.56 -26.11
N ARG A 13 23.49 -13.87 -26.56
CA ARG A 13 22.89 -13.61 -27.91
C ARG A 13 21.78 -12.53 -27.72
N LYS A 14 21.62 -11.50 -28.57
CA LYS A 14 20.86 -11.38 -29.85
C LYS A 14 19.35 -11.08 -29.69
N ALA A 15 18.95 -9.93 -30.28
CA ALA A 15 17.65 -9.54 -30.86
C ALA A 15 16.44 -9.41 -29.91
N ALA A 16 15.40 -8.59 -30.13
CA ALA A 16 15.08 -7.49 -31.05
C ALA A 16 13.71 -6.94 -30.57
N ALA A 17 13.44 -5.64 -30.75
CA ALA A 17 12.11 -5.02 -30.87
C ALA A 17 12.28 -3.49 -30.75
N SER A 18 11.63 -2.62 -31.51
CA SER A 18 10.80 -2.78 -32.69
C SER A 18 10.79 -1.42 -33.39
N SER A 19 10.79 -1.46 -34.71
CA SER A 19 10.77 -0.29 -35.60
C SER A 19 9.43 0.43 -35.53
N SER A 20 9.51 1.75 -35.45
CA SER A 20 8.83 2.73 -36.30
C SER A 20 7.62 2.33 -37.16
N GLU A 21 6.58 3.14 -36.97
CA GLU A 21 5.65 3.69 -37.98
C GLU A 21 4.52 2.80 -38.52
N SER A 22 3.28 3.26 -38.33
CA SER A 22 2.37 3.57 -39.44
C SER A 22 1.09 4.22 -38.93
N HIS A 23 0.80 5.40 -39.47
CA HIS A 23 -0.44 6.15 -39.32
C HIS A 23 -1.67 5.31 -39.68
N ASP A 24 -2.59 5.14 -38.74
CA ASP A 24 -3.98 4.80 -39.06
C ASP A 24 -4.85 6.05 -38.94
N SER A 25 -5.60 6.29 -39.99
CA SER A 25 -6.28 7.54 -40.29
C SER A 25 -7.47 7.73 -39.34
N LYS A 26 -7.28 8.56 -38.32
CA LYS A 26 -8.32 9.06 -37.42
C LYS A 26 -9.46 9.69 -38.23
N ARG A 27 -10.53 8.92 -38.46
CA ARG A 27 -11.83 9.46 -38.82
C ARG A 27 -12.41 10.15 -37.59
N LEU A 28 -12.14 11.44 -37.47
CA LEU A 28 -12.66 12.31 -36.42
C LEU A 28 -14.18 12.38 -36.56
N ARG A 29 -14.90 11.68 -35.67
CA ARG A 29 -16.30 12.00 -35.42
C ARG A 29 -16.34 13.29 -34.59
N PRO A 30 -17.27 14.22 -34.83
CA PRO A 30 -17.47 15.37 -33.95
C PRO A 30 -17.80 14.86 -32.55
N ALA A 31 -16.91 15.14 -31.60
CA ALA A 31 -17.10 14.78 -30.20
C ALA A 31 -18.18 15.69 -29.59
N THR A 32 -19.26 15.08 -29.12
CA THR A 32 -20.26 15.72 -28.27
C THR A 32 -19.62 16.08 -26.92
N PRO A 33 -19.89 17.26 -26.34
CA PRO A 33 -19.28 17.71 -25.08
C PRO A 33 -19.75 16.96 -23.82
N GLN A 34 -20.34 15.77 -23.95
CA GLN A 34 -20.87 14.98 -22.82
C GLN A 34 -19.94 13.86 -22.34
N ASP A 35 -18.86 13.53 -23.05
CA ASP A 35 -17.92 12.46 -22.63
C ASP A 35 -16.76 12.99 -21.76
N LEU A 36 -17.06 13.90 -20.83
CA LEU A 36 -16.10 14.38 -19.82
C LEU A 36 -16.65 14.11 -18.42
N ARG A 37 -16.42 12.88 -17.94
CA ARG A 37 -16.06 12.52 -16.54
C ARG A 37 -16.65 11.18 -16.16
N GLU A 38 -15.98 10.09 -16.53
CA GLU A 38 -16.06 8.85 -15.75
C GLU A 38 -14.65 8.30 -15.62
N GLY A 39 -13.84 9.05 -14.85
CA GLY A 39 -12.60 8.57 -14.26
C GLY A 39 -12.87 8.04 -12.85
N GLU A 40 -13.91 7.23 -12.69
CA GLU A 40 -14.15 6.52 -11.43
C GLU A 40 -13.35 5.22 -11.49
N SER A 41 -12.04 5.34 -11.30
CA SER A 41 -11.24 4.19 -10.85
C SER A 41 -11.60 3.92 -9.39
N SER A 42 -12.85 3.51 -9.15
CA SER A 42 -13.31 2.93 -7.90
C SER A 42 -12.66 1.56 -7.79
N GLY A 43 -11.41 1.54 -7.36
CA GLY A 43 -10.83 0.35 -6.77
C GLY A 43 -11.69 0.02 -5.56
N ASP A 44 -12.58 -0.96 -5.72
CA ASP A 44 -13.30 -1.59 -4.63
C ASP A 44 -12.27 -2.33 -3.76
N GLU A 45 -11.48 -1.58 -2.99
CA GLU A 45 -10.74 -2.14 -1.88
C GLU A 45 -11.78 -2.51 -0.84
N SER A 46 -12.22 -3.77 -0.88
CA SER A 46 -13.25 -4.31 0.00
C SER A 46 -12.96 -3.89 1.44
N LEU A 47 -13.94 -3.20 2.04
CA LEU A 47 -13.85 -2.75 3.42
C LEU A 47 -13.74 -3.98 4.35
N PRO A 48 -12.89 -3.93 5.37
CA PRO A 48 -12.77 -5.04 6.31
C PRO A 48 -14.07 -5.22 7.10
N GLU A 49 -14.47 -6.45 7.37
CA GLU A 49 -15.64 -6.73 8.21
C GLU A 49 -15.30 -6.56 9.69
N ASP A 50 -14.07 -6.95 10.08
CA ASP A 50 -13.57 -6.87 11.44
C ASP A 50 -12.31 -6.01 11.61
N LEU A 51 -12.07 -5.57 12.85
CA LEU A 51 -10.87 -4.83 13.22
C LEU A 51 -9.58 -5.66 13.06
N ASP A 52 -9.68 -6.97 13.24
CA ASP A 52 -8.54 -7.89 13.20
C ASP A 52 -8.23 -8.40 11.78
N ASP A 53 -9.09 -8.07 10.81
CA ASP A 53 -8.89 -8.43 9.42
C ASP A 53 -7.76 -7.64 8.78
N GLY A 54 -6.98 -8.31 7.93
CA GLY A 54 -6.03 -7.63 7.08
C GLY A 54 -6.73 -6.70 6.11
N TRP A 55 -6.19 -5.50 5.89
CA TRP A 55 -6.71 -4.57 4.89
C TRP A 55 -5.60 -4.14 3.94
N GLY A 56 -5.83 -4.22 2.62
CA GLY A 56 -4.90 -3.81 1.56
C GLY A 56 -4.59 -2.30 1.50
N TYR A 57 -5.24 -1.50 2.35
CA TYR A 57 -5.11 -0.05 2.37
C TYR A 57 -3.66 0.42 2.46
N THR A 58 -3.32 1.37 1.60
CA THR A 58 -2.00 2.01 1.56
C THR A 58 -2.02 3.37 2.24
N PHE A 59 -1.09 3.60 3.16
CA PHE A 59 -1.06 4.81 3.97
C PHE A 59 -0.04 5.83 3.46
N GLN A 60 -0.39 7.12 3.55
CA GLN A 60 0.53 8.22 3.33
C GLN A 60 1.08 8.79 4.64
N ALA A 61 2.26 9.41 4.57
CA ALA A 61 2.86 10.10 5.69
C ALA A 61 1.94 11.23 6.17
N GLY A 62 1.68 11.26 7.47
CA GLY A 62 0.81 12.23 8.10
C GLY A 62 -0.66 11.83 8.20
N GLU A 63 -1.07 10.69 7.65
CA GLU A 63 -2.44 10.19 7.85
C GLU A 63 -2.70 9.80 9.30
N SER A 64 -3.93 10.06 9.75
CA SER A 64 -4.42 9.63 11.06
C SER A 64 -4.88 8.18 10.97
N VAL A 65 -4.49 7.37 11.95
CA VAL A 65 -4.71 5.93 11.95
C VAL A 65 -5.07 5.44 13.34
N TRP A 66 -5.66 4.25 13.39
CA TRP A 66 -5.85 3.46 14.60
C TRP A 66 -4.90 2.29 14.57
N VAL A 67 -4.21 2.03 15.69
CA VAL A 67 -3.26 0.92 15.82
C VAL A 67 -3.59 0.04 17.00
N ARG A 68 -3.47 -1.28 16.82
CA ARG A 68 -3.66 -2.27 17.88
C ARG A 68 -2.36 -2.45 18.66
N THR A 69 -2.41 -2.22 19.96
CA THR A 69 -1.28 -2.41 20.87
C THR A 69 -1.18 -3.85 21.35
N ALA A 70 -0.02 -4.24 21.91
CA ALA A 70 0.19 -5.58 22.47
C ALA A 70 -0.78 -5.89 23.63
N GLY A 71 -1.31 -4.87 24.31
CA GLY A 71 -2.33 -5.01 25.35
C GLY A 71 -3.75 -5.21 24.81
N GLY A 72 -3.94 -5.33 23.49
CA GLY A 72 -5.24 -5.53 22.86
C GLY A 72 -6.06 -4.24 22.66
N ASN A 73 -5.59 -3.10 23.16
CA ASN A 73 -6.25 -1.81 23.00
C ASN A 73 -5.93 -1.16 21.66
N TRP A 74 -6.90 -0.43 21.11
CA TRP A 74 -6.72 0.41 19.92
C TRP A 74 -6.41 1.84 20.32
N LEU A 75 -5.31 2.39 19.80
CA LEU A 75 -4.88 3.76 20.06
C LEU A 75 -4.83 4.55 18.76
N ARG A 76 -5.16 5.83 18.85
CA ARG A 76 -5.01 6.76 17.73
C ARG A 76 -3.53 7.12 17.55
N GLY A 77 -3.10 7.16 16.30
CA GLY A 77 -1.74 7.51 15.91
C GLY A 77 -1.71 8.27 14.60
N LYS A 78 -0.48 8.57 14.16
CA LYS A 78 -0.20 9.24 12.89
C LYS A 78 0.94 8.54 12.18
N VAL A 79 0.75 8.23 10.90
CA VAL A 79 1.81 7.66 10.06
C VAL A 79 2.93 8.70 9.94
N CYS A 80 4.17 8.27 10.12
CA CYS A 80 5.31 9.17 10.23
C CYS A 80 6.52 8.65 9.44
N GLY A 81 7.22 9.57 8.79
CA GLY A 81 8.39 9.25 7.98
C GLY A 81 8.04 8.63 6.62
N ASP A 82 9.01 8.69 5.72
CA ASP A 82 8.79 8.42 4.30
C ASP A 82 9.15 6.98 3.90
N ILE A 83 9.77 6.22 4.83
CA ILE A 83 10.33 4.90 4.54
C ILE A 83 9.45 3.81 5.15
N THR A 84 8.64 3.17 4.31
CA THR A 84 7.99 1.90 4.60
C THR A 84 9.01 0.76 4.56
N ARG A 85 8.84 -0.26 5.40
CA ARG A 85 9.67 -1.47 5.35
C ARG A 85 8.91 -2.59 4.65
N LYS A 86 9.62 -3.40 3.86
CA LYS A 86 9.09 -4.68 3.37
C LYS A 86 9.41 -5.78 4.37
N GLY A 87 8.48 -6.68 4.59
CA GLY A 87 8.68 -7.80 5.49
C GLY A 87 7.57 -8.84 5.39
N ARG A 88 7.71 -9.92 6.16
CA ARG A 88 6.72 -10.99 6.21
C ARG A 88 5.53 -10.58 7.08
N THR A 89 4.33 -10.68 6.52
CA THR A 89 3.03 -10.50 7.20
C THR A 89 2.43 -11.88 7.51
N ARG A 90 1.22 -11.92 8.08
CA ARG A 90 0.51 -13.18 8.38
C ARG A 90 0.33 -14.07 7.14
N THR A 91 0.02 -13.47 6.00
CA THR A 91 -0.33 -14.21 4.77
C THR A 91 0.85 -14.28 3.79
N THR A 92 1.49 -13.14 3.54
CA THR A 92 2.50 -12.98 2.45
C THR A 92 3.55 -11.94 2.83
N GLU A 93 4.41 -11.53 1.89
CA GLU A 93 5.19 -10.30 2.07
C GLU A 93 4.30 -9.06 1.94
N GLY A 94 4.58 -8.03 2.75
CA GLY A 94 3.80 -6.80 2.78
C GLY A 94 4.59 -5.60 3.31
N LEU A 95 3.92 -4.46 3.34
CA LEU A 95 4.47 -3.18 3.77
C LEU A 95 4.20 -2.92 5.26
N PHE A 96 5.21 -2.35 5.91
CA PHE A 96 5.17 -1.93 7.30
C PHE A 96 5.33 -0.41 7.36
N TYR A 97 4.34 0.24 7.97
CA TYR A 97 4.25 1.69 8.07
C TYR A 97 4.71 2.15 9.46
N PRO A 98 5.60 3.14 9.56
CA PRO A 98 5.99 3.69 10.85
C PRO A 98 4.87 4.60 11.37
N VAL A 99 4.37 4.33 12.57
CA VAL A 99 3.31 5.13 13.23
C VAL A 99 3.81 5.67 14.54
N LYS A 100 3.57 6.97 14.78
CA LYS A 100 3.69 7.60 16.10
C LYS A 100 2.35 7.55 16.82
N PHE A 101 2.35 7.04 18.03
CA PHE A 101 1.18 6.94 18.91
C PHE A 101 1.62 7.07 20.36
N ASP A 102 0.67 7.22 21.29
CA ASP A 102 0.94 7.29 22.74
C ASP A 102 2.04 8.30 23.12
N ASN A 103 1.84 9.56 22.71
CA ASN A 103 2.63 10.74 23.05
C ASN A 103 4.15 10.73 22.75
N LYS A 104 4.76 9.63 22.25
CA LYS A 104 6.13 9.56 21.71
C LYS A 104 6.54 8.19 21.17
N LEU A 105 5.74 7.13 21.34
CA LEU A 105 6.11 5.81 20.84
C LEU A 105 6.05 5.77 19.32
N ARG A 106 7.04 5.13 18.70
CA ARG A 106 7.06 4.85 17.27
C ARG A 106 7.25 3.36 17.04
N LYS A 107 6.35 2.75 16.27
CA LYS A 107 6.44 1.34 15.89
C LYS A 107 6.02 1.16 14.43
N TYR A 108 6.43 0.04 13.84
CA TYR A 108 6.02 -0.37 12.50
C TYR A 108 4.82 -1.31 12.59
N PHE A 109 3.83 -1.10 11.73
CA PHE A 109 2.60 -1.88 11.67
C PHE A 109 2.31 -2.28 10.23
N ALA A 110 1.81 -3.50 10.02
CA ALA A 110 1.40 -3.97 8.70
C ALA A 110 -0.14 -4.02 8.58
N PRO A 111 -0.74 -3.39 7.55
CA PRO A 111 -2.19 -3.38 7.35
C PRO A 111 -2.76 -4.79 7.16
N LEU A 112 -2.00 -5.66 6.48
CA LEU A 112 -2.35 -7.06 6.25
C LEU A 112 -2.36 -7.92 7.53
N ASN A 113 -1.83 -7.40 8.66
CA ASN A 113 -1.88 -8.10 9.94
C ASN A 113 -3.11 -7.72 10.78
N GLY A 114 -3.93 -6.75 10.34
CA GLY A 114 -5.07 -6.24 11.10
C GLY A 114 -4.68 -5.42 12.34
N GLU A 115 -3.45 -4.92 12.40
CA GLU A 115 -2.93 -4.14 13.53
C GLU A 115 -2.92 -2.63 13.29
N ILE A 116 -3.33 -2.18 12.11
CA ILE A 116 -3.46 -0.77 11.72
C ILE A 116 -4.66 -0.58 10.79
N LYS A 117 -5.44 0.47 11.01
CA LYS A 117 -6.59 0.86 10.19
C LYS A 117 -6.61 2.38 9.97
N PRO A 118 -7.06 2.89 8.81
CA PRO A 118 -7.22 4.32 8.59
C PRO A 118 -8.32 4.90 9.50
N ASP A 119 -8.17 6.17 9.88
CA ASP A 119 -9.15 6.91 10.69
C ASP A 119 -10.35 7.36 9.83
N THR A 120 -11.16 6.39 9.39
CA THR A 120 -12.37 6.59 8.59
C THR A 120 -13.64 6.42 9.43
N PRO A 121 -14.81 6.91 8.98
CA PRO A 121 -16.08 6.68 9.66
C PRO A 121 -16.38 5.19 9.88
N HIS A 122 -16.02 4.34 8.91
CA HIS A 122 -16.20 2.89 8.99
C HIS A 122 -15.36 2.27 10.11
N THR A 123 -14.05 2.57 10.16
CA THR A 123 -13.17 2.09 11.24
C THR A 123 -13.65 2.56 12.61
N ARG A 124 -14.07 3.83 12.73
CA ARG A 124 -14.61 4.37 14.00
C ARG A 124 -15.87 3.63 14.45
N ARG A 125 -16.75 3.27 13.51
CA ARG A 125 -17.94 2.45 13.80
C ARG A 125 -17.54 1.09 14.36
N LEU A 126 -16.62 0.38 13.69
CA LEU A 126 -16.12 -0.92 14.17
C LEU A 126 -15.50 -0.83 15.57
N LEU A 127 -14.70 0.21 15.82
CA LEU A 127 -14.09 0.44 17.13
C LEU A 127 -15.13 0.73 18.23
N LYS A 128 -16.19 1.46 17.90
CA LYS A 128 -17.31 1.75 18.82
C LYS A 128 -18.14 0.51 19.10
N GLU A 129 -18.48 -0.26 18.08
CA GLU A 129 -19.21 -1.53 18.20
C GLU A 129 -18.44 -2.56 19.05
N ALA A 130 -17.11 -2.57 18.93
CA ALA A 130 -16.22 -3.42 19.73
C ALA A 130 -15.91 -2.85 21.14
N GLY A 131 -16.39 -1.66 21.49
CA GLY A 131 -16.22 -1.07 22.83
C GLY A 131 -14.81 -0.54 23.14
N TYR A 132 -13.98 -0.28 22.13
CA TYR A 132 -12.61 0.23 22.35
C TYR A 132 -12.55 1.73 22.65
N VAL A 133 -13.56 2.46 22.20
CA VAL A 133 -13.57 3.92 22.16
C VAL A 133 -15.00 4.42 22.22
N ASP A 134 -15.20 5.52 22.94
CA ASP A 134 -16.44 6.27 22.93
C ASP A 134 -16.23 7.51 22.04
N ILE A 135 -16.66 7.41 20.77
CA ILE A 135 -16.47 8.41 19.72
C ILE A 135 -17.82 8.81 19.12
#